data_AF-A0A7C1YHC2-F1
#
_entry.id   AF-A0A7C1YHC2-F1
#
_cell.length_a   1.000
_cell.length_b   1.000
_cell.length_c   1.000
_cell.angle_alpha   90.00
_cell.angle_beta   90.00
_cell.angle_gamma   90.00
#
_symmetry.space_group_name_H-M   'P 1'
#
loop_
_entity.id
_entity.type
_entity.pdbx_description
1 polymer ?
#
loop_
_entity_poly.entity_id
_entity_poly.type
_entity_poly.pdbx_seq_one_letter_code
_entity_poly.pdbx_strand_id
1 'polypeptide(L)'
;MTSLLATNAYAGDARNGKTLHDAHCIRCHKSIMNGDPDSIYTRKNRRINSYKGLQNRVNRCKNSIGVPWSQKQINDVITYLNQQFYKFKHK
;
A
#
# COMPACT_ATOMS: atom_id res chain seq x y z
N MET A 1 12.12 -3.27 35.67
CA MET A 1 11.24 -4.14 34.87
C MET A 1 11.15 -3.59 33.46
N THR A 2 11.97 -4.08 32.55
CA THR A 2 11.97 -3.67 31.14
C THR A 2 10.86 -4.45 30.44
N SER A 3 9.67 -3.86 30.36
CA SER A 3 8.59 -4.36 29.51
C SER A 3 9.05 -4.31 28.06
N LEU A 4 9.30 -5.48 27.48
CA LEU A 4 9.38 -5.67 26.04
C LEU A 4 8.00 -5.32 25.46
N LEU A 5 7.88 -4.13 24.87
CA LEU A 5 6.81 -3.86 23.93
C LEU A 5 6.99 -4.88 22.80
N ALA A 6 6.14 -5.90 22.77
CA ALA A 6 5.98 -6.75 21.61
C ALA A 6 5.49 -5.84 20.46
N THR A 7 6.43 -5.27 19.71
CA THR A 7 6.12 -4.60 18.46
C THR A 7 5.50 -5.67 17.58
N ASN A 8 4.22 -5.52 17.32
CA ASN A 8 3.44 -6.43 16.51
C ASN A 8 4.13 -6.53 15.13
N ALA A 9 4.98 -7.54 14.94
CA ALA A 9 5.87 -7.69 13.79
C ALA A 9 5.11 -7.89 12.45
N TYR A 10 3.78 -7.86 12.52
CA TYR A 10 2.84 -7.99 11.43
C TYR A 10 2.27 -6.64 10.92
N ALA A 11 2.46 -5.54 11.63
CA ALA A 11 2.00 -4.22 11.20
C ALA A 11 3.12 -3.49 10.43
N GLY A 12 2.93 -3.28 9.12
CA GLY A 12 3.87 -2.48 8.31
C GLY A 12 4.01 -1.02 8.81
N ASP A 13 5.14 -0.38 8.51
CA ASP A 13 5.40 1.03 8.79
C ASP A 13 4.77 1.91 7.70
N ALA A 14 3.68 2.61 8.02
CA ALA A 14 2.97 3.47 7.08
C ALA A 14 3.80 4.64 6.54
N ARG A 15 4.76 5.17 7.32
CA ARG A 15 5.61 6.28 6.86
C ARG A 15 6.57 5.78 5.78
N ASN A 16 7.22 4.64 6.02
CA ASN A 16 8.05 4.01 5.01
C ASN A 16 7.22 3.58 3.78
N GLY A 17 6.01 3.06 4.02
CA GLY A 17 5.05 2.71 2.98
C GLY A 17 4.70 3.88 2.07
N LYS A 18 4.48 5.08 2.63
CA LYS A 18 4.28 6.31 1.86
C LYS A 18 5.48 6.64 0.99
N THR A 19 6.69 6.61 1.55
CA THR A 19 7.93 6.90 0.80
C THR A 19 8.09 5.96 -0.40
N LEU A 20 7.89 4.65 -0.19
CA LEU A 20 7.98 3.65 -1.25
C LEU A 20 6.88 3.82 -2.31
N HIS A 21 5.65 4.10 -1.87
CA HIS A 21 4.53 4.39 -2.74
C HIS A 21 4.80 5.61 -3.63
N ASP A 22 5.25 6.72 -3.04
CA ASP A 22 5.49 7.97 -3.75
C ASP A 22 6.64 7.82 -4.75
N ALA A 23 7.67 7.04 -4.41
CA ALA A 23 8.79 6.79 -5.32
C ALA A 23 8.41 5.93 -6.54
N HIS A 24 7.48 4.98 -6.38
CA HIS A 24 7.30 3.90 -7.37
C HIS A 24 5.90 3.80 -8.00
N CYS A 25 4.84 4.25 -7.33
CA CYS A 25 3.46 4.07 -7.78
C CYS A 25 2.87 5.30 -8.47
N ILE A 26 3.18 6.51 -7.96
CA ILE A 26 2.47 7.73 -8.37
C ILE A 26 2.68 8.09 -9.84
N ARG A 27 3.84 7.77 -10.43
CA ARG A 27 4.12 8.09 -11.85
C ARG A 27 3.09 7.43 -12.78
N CYS A 28 2.90 6.12 -12.62
CA CYS A 28 1.93 5.39 -13.42
C CYS A 28 0.50 5.78 -13.06
N HIS A 29 0.19 5.97 -11.78
CA HIS A 29 -1.16 6.36 -11.37
C HIS A 29 -1.55 7.73 -11.91
N LYS A 30 -0.67 8.71 -11.81
CA LYS A 30 -0.84 10.04 -12.39
C LYS A 30 -1.13 9.96 -13.90
N SER A 31 -0.35 9.15 -14.62
CA SER A 31 -0.51 8.96 -16.07
C SER A 31 -1.90 8.40 -16.44
N ILE A 32 -2.40 7.41 -15.71
CA ILE A 32 -3.68 6.75 -16.02
C ILE A 32 -4.90 7.39 -15.35
N MET A 33 -4.71 8.39 -14.49
CA MET A 33 -5.76 9.07 -13.73
C MET A 33 -5.79 10.57 -14.00
N ASN A 34 -5.53 10.98 -15.25
CA ASN A 34 -5.67 12.37 -15.70
C ASN A 34 -4.93 13.39 -14.81
N GLY A 35 -3.76 13.03 -14.29
CA GLY A 35 -2.92 13.94 -13.50
C GLY A 35 -3.05 13.82 -11.97
N ASP A 36 -4.05 13.11 -11.44
CA ASP A 36 -4.19 12.87 -10.00
C ASP A 36 -3.84 11.41 -9.63
N PRO A 37 -2.69 11.14 -9.00
CA PRO A 37 -2.28 9.78 -8.66
C PRO A 37 -3.18 9.10 -7.61
N ASP A 38 -3.87 9.85 -6.76
CA ASP A 38 -4.64 9.29 -5.64
C ASP A 38 -6.08 8.94 -6.05
N SER A 39 -6.59 9.54 -7.13
CA SER A 39 -7.91 9.24 -7.70
C SER A 39 -8.12 7.76 -8.01
N ILE A 40 -7.06 6.99 -8.28
CA ILE A 40 -7.20 5.53 -8.50
C ILE A 40 -7.72 4.79 -7.27
N TYR A 41 -7.48 5.32 -6.06
CA TYR A 41 -7.86 4.76 -4.77
C TYR A 41 -9.23 5.21 -4.27
N THR A 42 -9.77 6.29 -4.83
CA THR A 42 -11.02 6.93 -4.37
C THR A 42 -12.13 6.94 -5.41
N ARG A 43 -11.84 6.64 -6.68
CA ARG A 43 -12.82 6.60 -7.77
C ARG A 43 -14.04 5.72 -7.48
N LYS A 44 -15.21 6.14 -7.98
CA LYS A 44 -16.52 5.47 -7.75
C LYS A 44 -16.52 3.99 -8.15
N ASN A 45 -15.84 3.62 -9.25
CA ASN A 45 -15.74 2.25 -9.73
C ASN A 45 -14.54 1.47 -9.15
N ARG A 46 -14.17 1.73 -7.89
CA ARG A 46 -13.04 1.08 -7.22
C ARG A 46 -13.23 -0.43 -7.13
N ARG A 47 -12.32 -1.18 -7.75
CA ARG A 47 -12.36 -2.66 -7.85
C ARG A 47 -11.78 -3.39 -6.64
N ILE A 48 -11.03 -2.69 -5.80
CA ILE A 48 -10.38 -3.28 -4.61
C ILE A 48 -11.28 -3.02 -3.41
N ASN A 49 -11.88 -4.08 -2.88
CA ASN A 49 -12.92 -4.02 -1.83
C ASN A 49 -12.58 -4.89 -0.60
N SER A 50 -11.36 -5.42 -0.51
CA SER A 50 -10.90 -6.21 0.62
C SER A 50 -9.40 -6.02 0.86
N TYR A 51 -8.96 -6.31 2.09
CA TYR A 51 -7.55 -6.27 2.46
C TYR A 51 -6.71 -7.22 1.59
N LYS A 52 -7.14 -8.47 1.41
CA LYS A 52 -6.47 -9.43 0.52
C LYS A 52 -6.43 -8.93 -0.93
N GLY A 53 -7.50 -8.30 -1.41
CA GLY A 53 -7.52 -7.65 -2.72
C GLY A 53 -6.47 -6.56 -2.86
N LEU A 54 -6.28 -5.74 -1.83
CA LEU A 54 -5.25 -4.70 -1.76
C LEU A 54 -3.85 -5.32 -1.78
N GLN A 55 -3.59 -6.35 -0.97
CA GLN A 55 -2.31 -7.07 -0.97
C GLN A 55 -1.96 -7.62 -2.36
N ASN A 56 -2.93 -8.26 -3.02
CA ASN A 56 -2.76 -8.80 -4.37
C ASN A 56 -2.52 -7.68 -5.39
N ARG A 57 -3.16 -6.52 -5.21
CA ARG A 57 -2.96 -5.37 -6.10
C ARG A 57 -1.56 -4.77 -5.96
N VAL A 58 -1.07 -4.53 -4.74
CA VAL A 58 0.29 -4.01 -4.49
C VAL A 58 1.35 -4.95 -5.08
N ASN A 59 1.18 -6.27 -4.90
CA ASN A 59 2.07 -7.27 -5.50
C ASN A 59 2.11 -7.21 -7.03
N ARG A 60 0.95 -7.07 -7.68
CA ARG A 60 0.89 -6.88 -9.13
C ARG A 60 1.57 -5.58 -9.56
N CYS A 61 1.29 -4.47 -8.87
CA CYS A 61 1.90 -3.18 -9.17
C CYS A 61 3.42 -3.27 -9.11
N LYS A 62 4.02 -3.79 -8.02
CA LYS A 62 5.48 -3.92 -7.92
C LYS A 62 6.09 -4.78 -9.02
N ASN A 63 5.39 -5.85 -9.42
CA ASN A 63 5.87 -6.77 -10.47
C ASN A 63 5.82 -6.09 -11.83
N SER A 64 4.74 -5.37 -12.15
CA SER A 64 4.60 -4.63 -13.41
C SER A 64 5.66 -3.57 -13.62
N ILE A 65 6.23 -3.01 -12.54
CA ILE A 65 7.31 -2.02 -12.60
C ILE A 65 8.69 -2.61 -12.25
N GLY A 66 8.79 -3.94 -12.08
CA GLY A 66 10.06 -4.63 -11.88
C GLY A 66 10.78 -4.32 -10.55
N VAL A 67 10.06 -3.92 -9.50
CA VAL A 67 10.69 -3.53 -8.23
C VAL A 67 10.81 -4.73 -7.28
N PRO A 68 12.03 -5.11 -6.86
CA PRO A 68 12.29 -6.30 -6.04
C PRO A 68 12.09 -6.03 -4.55
N TRP A 69 10.89 -5.60 -4.15
CA TRP A 69 10.60 -5.35 -2.73
C TRP A 69 10.56 -6.62 -1.90
N SER A 70 11.11 -6.52 -0.69
CA SER A 70 10.95 -7.53 0.36
C SER A 70 9.51 -7.59 0.89
N GLN A 71 9.16 -8.66 1.59
CA GLN A 71 7.84 -8.79 2.20
C GLN A 71 7.52 -7.65 3.18
N LYS A 72 8.52 -7.15 3.91
CA LYS A 72 8.36 -6.00 4.80
C LYS A 72 7.98 -4.74 4.03
N GLN A 73 8.70 -4.41 2.96
CA GLN A 73 8.41 -3.23 2.13
C GLN A 73 7.02 -3.30 1.50
N ILE A 74 6.60 -4.49 1.07
CA ILE A 74 5.24 -4.72 0.58
C ILE A 74 4.21 -4.43 1.67
N ASN A 75 4.42 -4.96 2.87
CA ASN A 75 3.54 -4.74 4.02
C ASN A 75 3.47 -3.26 4.42
N ASP A 76 4.60 -2.55 4.42
CA ASP A 76 4.67 -1.11 4.70
C ASP A 76 3.75 -0.32 3.74
N VAL A 77 3.83 -0.59 2.43
CA VAL A 77 2.97 0.05 1.41
C VAL A 77 1.49 -0.32 1.58
N ILE A 78 1.19 -1.59 1.85
CA ILE A 78 -0.19 -2.04 2.12
C ILE A 78 -0.74 -1.33 3.35
N THR A 79 0.03 -1.23 4.44
CA THR A 79 -0.39 -0.52 5.65
C THR A 79 -0.67 0.93 5.34
N TYR A 80 0.22 1.63 4.65
CA TYR A 80 0.00 3.02 4.22
C TYR A 80 -1.31 3.17 3.44
N LEU A 81 -1.47 2.40 2.35
CA LEU A 81 -2.64 2.51 1.48
C LEU A 81 -3.93 2.17 2.24
N ASN A 82 -3.89 1.14 3.10
CA ASN A 82 -5.05 0.75 3.90
C ASN A 82 -5.41 1.84 4.91
N GLN A 83 -4.42 2.40 5.61
CA GLN A 83 -4.65 3.46 6.58
C GLN A 83 -5.11 4.75 5.94
N GLN A 84 -4.65 5.12 4.75
CA GLN A 84 -5.06 6.39 4.12
C GLN A 84 -6.38 6.27 3.36
N PHE A 85 -6.55 5.24 2.52
CA PHE A 85 -7.62 5.22 1.51
C PHE A 85 -8.69 4.14 1.70
N TYR A 86 -8.32 2.96 2.20
CA TYR A 86 -9.22 1.79 2.15
C TYR A 86 -9.93 1.48 3.47
N LYS A 87 -9.24 1.64 4.60
CA LYS A 87 -9.75 1.42 5.97
C LYS A 87 -10.34 0.00 6.17
N PHE A 88 -9.81 -1.00 5.47
CA PHE A 88 -10.24 -2.38 5.69
C PHE A 88 -9.78 -2.87 7.06
N LYS A 89 -10.66 -3.59 7.76
CA LYS A 89 -10.28 -4.34 8.96
C LYS A 89 -9.39 -5.51 8.54
N HIS A 90 -8.35 -5.79 9.33
CA HIS A 90 -7.63 -7.06 9.23
C HIS A 90 -8.63 -8.17 9.60
N LYS A 91 -8.93 -9.06 8.65
CA LYS A 91 -9.61 -10.32 8.92
C LYS A 91 -8.58 -11.42 8.84
#